data_AF-A0A970RN47-F1
#
_entry.id   AF-A0A970RN47-F1
#
_cell.length_a   1.000
_cell.length_b   1.000
_cell.length_c   1.000
_cell.angle_alpha   90.00
_cell.angle_beta   90.00
_cell.angle_gamma   90.00
#
_symmetry.space_group_name_H-M   'P 1'
#
loop_
_entity.id
_entity.type
_entity.pdbx_description
1 polymer ?
#
loop_
_entity_poly.entity_id
_entity_poly.type
_entity_poly.pdbx_seq_one_letter_code
_entity_poly.pdbx_strand_id
1 'polypeptide(L)'
;MNKIIALYRNEMSRIFRKTSHLILIGLLVMMCIALPLLVNAGKNLFLGDMGYNLDSLTEMKQQNEKQISIMKASLENSKTGDYVPEDPFGDTDYQEAEILRLEKENLRIDYLLTAGYENNVVQHNQDFIVDASYDMIDYMESAEAIKNLPASEQTAWHQEYLAFCEDSITVIRSFPKTRDFRSYIDLLIKESALLSQNPDYQAHKEFLDMDIDNLELIYLADPTGGTDGTYSYSAALEVARSISGLKVFIEGGCEYTYNAFSGETIVPISPAKRTFYLDSIKVMEHQIETNTFPSGVATVLANLSKNMVQSVGKFFVGVLVLMVAGSTISQEIATGSIKSLIIAPVRRWKILTAKILSVLSVLALSLFLMSVISTLSCSAVFGAGSLVDYVYANAHSVGSIPYMIYDVLSAFVKSVDLLVLALFALLLSTTLRNTAFAVAASIG
;
A
#
# COMPACT_ATOMS: atom_id res chain seq x y z
N MET A 1 -13.84 -47.42 -9.06
CA MET A 1 -14.12 -46.03 -8.64
C MET A 1 -15.38 -45.85 -7.81
N ASN A 2 -16.53 -46.41 -8.22
CA ASN A 2 -17.85 -46.12 -7.62
C ASN A 2 -17.93 -46.26 -6.08
N LYS A 3 -17.27 -47.28 -5.49
CA LYS A 3 -17.25 -47.47 -4.03
C LYS A 3 -16.51 -46.34 -3.27
N ILE A 4 -15.45 -45.76 -3.84
CA ILE A 4 -14.69 -44.67 -3.21
C ILE A 4 -15.51 -43.37 -3.24
N ILE A 5 -16.14 -43.07 -4.38
CA ILE A 5 -17.00 -41.89 -4.55
C ILE A 5 -18.21 -41.95 -3.59
N ALA A 6 -18.82 -43.13 -3.42
CA ALA A 6 -19.92 -43.32 -2.48
C ALA A 6 -19.50 -43.07 -1.02
N LEU A 7 -18.31 -43.56 -0.63
CA LEU A 7 -17.75 -43.31 0.71
C LEU A 7 -17.41 -41.85 0.93
N TYR A 8 -16.77 -41.20 -0.05
CA TYR A 8 -16.46 -39.77 -0.01
C TYR A 8 -17.73 -38.93 0.14
N ARG A 9 -18.77 -39.19 -0.66
CA ARG A 9 -20.04 -38.48 -0.58
C ARG A 9 -20.71 -38.66 0.79
N ASN A 10 -20.64 -39.87 1.34
CA ASN A 10 -21.17 -40.14 2.68
C ASN A 10 -20.42 -39.32 3.74
N GLU A 11 -19.09 -39.29 3.68
CA GLU A 11 -18.26 -38.51 4.61
C GLU A 11 -18.53 -37.01 4.51
N MET A 12 -18.58 -36.45 3.30
CA MET A 12 -18.93 -35.04 3.08
C MET A 12 -20.30 -34.70 3.66
N SER A 13 -21.30 -35.57 3.45
CA SER A 13 -22.65 -35.36 4.01
C SER A 13 -22.65 -35.35 5.54
N ARG A 14 -21.80 -36.17 6.17
CA ARG A 14 -21.64 -36.21 7.62
C ARG A 14 -20.94 -34.94 8.14
N ILE A 15 -19.95 -34.45 7.42
CA ILE A 15 -19.23 -33.22 7.76
C ILE A 15 -20.18 -32.02 7.72
N PHE A 16 -20.96 -31.83 6.65
CA PHE A 16 -21.85 -30.67 6.51
C PHE A 16 -23.12 -30.73 7.38
N ARG A 17 -23.49 -31.90 7.93
CA ARG A 17 -24.63 -32.02 8.86
C ARG A 17 -24.31 -31.62 10.28
N LYS A 18 -23.03 -31.50 10.66
CA LYS A 18 -22.65 -31.07 12.01
C LYS A 18 -22.90 -29.57 12.16
N THR A 19 -23.73 -29.20 13.12
CA THR A 19 -24.06 -27.80 13.45
C THR A 19 -22.81 -26.97 13.75
N SER A 20 -21.82 -27.55 14.45
CA SER A 20 -20.56 -26.85 14.75
C SER A 20 -19.79 -26.41 13.50
N HIS A 21 -19.76 -27.23 12.45
CA HIS A 21 -19.08 -26.88 11.21
C HIS A 21 -19.84 -25.80 10.44
N LEU A 22 -21.17 -25.87 10.42
CA LEU A 22 -22.02 -24.86 9.81
C LEU A 22 -21.90 -23.50 10.51
N ILE A 23 -21.83 -23.49 11.85
CA ILE A 23 -21.58 -22.28 12.63
C ILE A 23 -20.24 -21.66 12.23
N LEU A 24 -19.19 -22.47 12.10
CA LEU A 24 -17.86 -21.96 11.79
C LEU A 24 -17.74 -21.44 10.35
N ILE A 25 -18.40 -22.09 9.40
CA ILE A 25 -18.55 -21.57 8.03
C ILE A 25 -19.37 -20.27 8.04
N GLY A 26 -20.44 -20.19 8.83
CA GLY A 26 -21.24 -18.97 8.98
C GLY A 26 -20.42 -17.81 9.57
N LEU A 27 -19.59 -18.07 10.57
CA LEU A 27 -18.66 -17.09 11.14
C LEU A 27 -17.60 -16.65 10.13
N LEU A 28 -17.03 -17.58 9.36
CA LEU A 28 -16.09 -17.26 8.28
C LEU A 28 -16.73 -16.29 7.28
N VAL A 29 -17.92 -16.60 6.78
CA VAL A 29 -18.66 -15.77 5.82
C VAL A 29 -18.97 -14.40 6.43
N MET A 30 -19.47 -14.38 7.67
CA MET A 30 -19.80 -13.15 8.37
C MET A 30 -18.58 -12.25 8.54
N MET A 31 -17.42 -12.80 8.94
CA MET A 31 -16.18 -12.03 9.08
C MET A 31 -15.63 -11.52 7.74
N CYS A 32 -15.75 -12.32 6.66
CA CYS A 32 -15.35 -11.88 5.31
C CYS A 32 -16.17 -10.70 4.80
N ILE A 33 -17.40 -10.52 5.29
CA ILE A 33 -18.29 -9.40 4.93
C ILE A 33 -18.14 -8.22 5.91
N ALA A 34 -18.03 -8.51 7.22
CA ALA A 34 -17.96 -7.49 8.25
C ALA A 34 -16.66 -6.70 8.22
N LEU A 35 -15.51 -7.33 7.92
CA LEU A 35 -14.22 -6.66 7.94
C LEU A 35 -14.08 -5.53 6.91
N PRO A 36 -14.45 -5.70 5.62
CA PRO A 36 -14.46 -4.59 4.66
C PRO A 36 -15.34 -3.43 5.12
N LEU A 37 -16.52 -3.73 5.69
CA LEU A 37 -17.42 -2.71 6.24
C LEU A 37 -16.79 -1.96 7.43
N LEU A 38 -16.10 -2.68 8.32
CA LEU A 38 -15.38 -2.09 9.45
C LEU A 38 -14.22 -1.21 9.00
N VAL A 39 -13.45 -1.63 7.99
CA VAL A 39 -12.35 -0.83 7.44
C VAL A 39 -12.90 0.44 6.79
N ASN A 40 -14.01 0.35 6.05
CA ASN A 40 -14.64 1.52 5.46
C ASN A 40 -15.20 2.49 6.51
N ALA A 41 -15.85 1.96 7.55
CA ALA A 41 -16.37 2.77 8.67
C ALA A 41 -15.23 3.41 9.49
N GLY A 42 -14.12 2.70 9.64
CA GLY A 42 -12.93 3.14 10.37
C GLY A 42 -11.85 3.79 9.50
N LYS A 43 -12.17 4.21 8.27
CA LYS A 43 -11.16 4.72 7.31
C LYS A 43 -10.27 5.83 7.91
N ASN A 44 -10.83 6.70 8.74
CA ASN A 44 -10.10 7.79 9.41
C ASN A 44 -9.10 7.28 10.47
N LEU A 45 -9.32 6.11 11.06
CA LEU A 45 -8.37 5.48 11.98
C LEU A 45 -7.18 4.87 11.24
N PHE A 46 -7.42 4.30 10.06
CA PHE A 46 -6.38 3.62 9.27
C PHE A 46 -5.54 4.59 8.45
N LEU A 47 -6.13 5.69 8.01
CA LEU A 47 -5.45 6.71 7.22
C LEU A 47 -4.84 7.83 8.09
N GLY A 48 -5.05 7.78 9.41
CA GLY A 48 -4.82 8.95 10.28
C GLY A 48 -5.87 10.04 10.02
N ASP A 49 -5.90 11.07 10.86
CA ASP A 49 -6.67 12.28 10.58
C ASP A 49 -6.01 13.06 9.43
N MET A 50 -5.94 12.45 8.25
CA MET A 50 -5.60 13.12 7.00
C MET A 50 -6.80 13.95 6.54
N GLY A 51 -7.28 14.84 7.41
CA GLY A 51 -8.19 15.95 7.09
C GLY A 51 -9.22 15.63 6.01
N TYR A 52 -10.20 14.78 6.30
CA TYR A 52 -11.43 14.72 5.50
C TYR A 52 -12.32 15.97 5.70
N ASN A 53 -11.79 17.04 6.29
CA ASN A 53 -12.35 18.36 6.08
C ASN A 53 -11.95 18.76 4.65
N LEU A 54 -12.92 18.62 3.76
CA LEU A 54 -12.94 19.22 2.44
C LEU A 54 -13.00 20.74 2.58
N ASP A 55 -12.08 21.34 3.34
CA ASP A 55 -11.94 22.77 3.44
C ASP A 55 -11.45 23.23 2.07
N SER A 56 -12.21 24.11 1.43
CA SER A 56 -11.79 24.70 0.18
C SER A 56 -10.44 25.40 0.38
N LEU A 57 -9.60 25.43 -0.66
CA LEU A 57 -8.32 26.17 -0.61
C LEU A 57 -8.54 27.63 -0.17
N THR A 58 -9.69 28.20 -0.56
CA THR A 58 -10.14 29.52 -0.14
C THR A 58 -10.39 29.62 1.36
N GLU A 59 -11.09 28.64 1.96
CA GLU A 59 -11.33 28.60 3.41
C GLU A 59 -10.03 28.38 4.18
N MET A 60 -9.14 27.50 3.70
CA MET A 60 -7.81 27.31 4.28
C MET A 60 -7.03 28.62 4.28
N LYS A 61 -7.02 29.35 3.16
CA LYS A 61 -6.35 30.65 3.06
C LYS A 61 -6.94 31.66 4.06
N GLN A 62 -8.27 31.74 4.15
CA GLN A 62 -8.94 32.63 5.11
C GLN A 62 -8.60 32.29 6.57
N GLN A 63 -8.51 31.00 6.91
CA GLN A 63 -8.10 30.55 8.23
C GLN A 63 -6.63 30.93 8.51
N ASN A 64 -5.74 30.71 7.56
CA ASN A 64 -4.33 31.11 7.66
C ASN A 64 -4.19 32.63 7.85
N GLU A 65 -4.88 33.44 7.04
CA GLU A 65 -4.88 34.91 7.16
C GLU A 65 -5.38 35.37 8.53
N LYS A 66 -6.43 34.73 9.05
CA LYS A 66 -6.92 35.00 10.40
C LYS A 66 -5.87 34.65 11.46
N GLN A 67 -5.22 33.49 11.37
CA GLN A 67 -4.16 33.09 12.30
C GLN A 67 -2.97 34.04 12.25
N ILE A 68 -2.49 34.39 11.05
CA ILE A 68 -1.43 35.39 10.85
C ILE A 68 -1.80 36.71 11.51
N SER A 69 -3.04 37.20 11.33
CA SER A 69 -3.49 38.46 11.92
C SER A 69 -3.48 38.44 13.45
N ILE A 70 -3.86 37.32 14.07
CA ILE A 70 -3.86 37.14 15.52
C ILE A 70 -2.42 37.07 16.05
N MET A 71 -1.54 36.30 15.41
CA MET A 71 -0.14 36.17 15.81
C MET A 71 0.62 37.51 15.66
N LYS A 72 0.40 38.25 14.56
CA LYS A 72 0.99 39.59 14.39
C LYS A 72 0.52 40.57 15.46
N ALA A 73 -0.78 40.57 15.80
CA ALA A 73 -1.31 41.42 16.88
C ALA A 73 -0.73 41.02 18.26
N SER A 74 -0.52 39.72 18.50
CA SER A 74 0.15 39.19 19.70
C SER A 74 1.59 39.70 19.81
N LEU A 75 2.37 39.59 18.72
CA LEU A 75 3.76 40.09 18.64
C LEU A 75 3.87 41.61 18.83
N GLU A 76 2.89 42.37 18.39
CA GLU A 76 2.86 43.83 18.58
C GLU A 76 2.57 44.19 20.05
N ASN A 77 1.68 43.44 20.70
CA ASN A 77 1.37 43.63 22.11
C ASN A 77 2.53 43.19 23.04
N SER A 78 3.24 42.11 22.72
CA SER A 78 4.42 41.68 23.49
C SER A 78 5.56 42.71 23.45
N LYS A 79 5.69 43.47 22.36
CA LYS A 79 6.65 44.58 22.22
C LYS A 79 6.28 45.84 23.01
N THR A 80 5.01 46.02 23.38
CA THR A 80 4.51 47.22 24.09
C THR A 80 4.42 47.05 25.61
N GLY A 81 4.71 45.85 26.14
CA GLY A 81 4.91 45.61 27.57
C GLY A 81 3.66 45.39 28.41
N ASP A 82 2.47 45.34 27.81
CA ASP A 82 1.23 45.01 28.50
C ASP A 82 0.75 43.60 28.10
N TYR A 83 0.72 42.71 29.11
CA TYR A 83 0.11 41.36 29.12
C TYR A 83 0.90 40.22 28.45
N VAL A 84 1.29 39.23 29.26
CA VAL A 84 1.59 37.85 28.84
C VAL A 84 0.37 37.01 29.19
N PRO A 85 -0.53 36.68 28.24
CA PRO A 85 -1.39 35.52 28.45
C PRO A 85 -0.49 34.29 28.56
N GLU A 86 -0.89 33.27 29.31
CA GLU A 86 -0.31 31.94 29.14
C GLU A 86 -0.41 31.58 27.65
N ASP A 87 0.72 31.69 26.94
CA ASP A 87 0.74 31.77 25.49
C ASP A 87 0.31 30.42 24.89
N PRO A 88 -0.81 30.36 24.14
CA PRO A 88 -1.23 29.11 23.50
C PRO A 88 -0.29 28.67 22.37
N PHE A 89 0.62 29.55 21.92
CA PHE A 89 1.39 29.42 20.68
C PHE A 89 2.92 29.46 20.88
N GLY A 90 3.44 29.49 22.10
CA GLY A 90 4.90 29.42 22.36
C GLY A 90 5.64 30.77 22.28
N ASP A 91 6.98 30.74 22.27
CA ASP A 91 7.84 31.95 22.31
C ASP A 91 7.76 32.78 21.00
N THR A 92 8.17 34.04 21.08
CA THR A 92 8.20 35.06 20.00
C THR A 92 8.82 34.53 18.71
N ASP A 93 9.95 33.80 18.81
CA ASP A 93 10.65 33.21 17.67
C ASP A 93 9.81 32.14 16.94
N TYR A 94 9.01 31.37 17.69
CA TYR A 94 8.10 30.39 17.12
C TYR A 94 6.94 31.06 16.39
N GLN A 95 6.40 32.15 16.94
CA GLN A 95 5.32 32.90 16.31
C GLN A 95 5.77 33.54 14.99
N GLU A 96 6.98 34.11 14.94
CA GLU A 96 7.56 34.67 13.71
C GLU A 96 7.80 33.58 12.64
N ALA A 97 8.31 32.41 13.03
CA ALA A 97 8.50 31.28 12.13
C ALA A 97 7.18 30.72 11.59
N GLU A 98 6.15 30.60 12.43
CA GLU A 98 4.83 30.08 12.03
C GLU A 98 4.10 31.09 11.12
N ILE A 99 4.22 32.39 11.36
CA ILE A 99 3.70 33.42 10.42
C ILE A 99 4.33 33.25 9.05
N LEU A 100 5.66 33.13 8.98
CA LEU A 100 6.36 32.98 7.70
C LEU A 100 5.92 31.71 6.97
N ARG A 101 5.76 30.60 7.70
CA ARG A 101 5.24 29.33 7.16
C ARG A 101 3.84 29.49 6.59
N LEU A 102 2.92 30.14 7.31
CA LEU A 102 1.54 30.37 6.86
C LEU A 102 1.48 31.32 5.65
N GLU A 103 2.33 32.34 5.60
CA GLU A 103 2.43 33.25 4.46
C GLU A 103 2.92 32.52 3.18
N LYS A 104 3.91 31.63 3.31
CA LYS A 104 4.37 30.77 2.22
C LYS A 104 3.29 29.80 1.76
N GLU A 105 2.57 29.18 2.70
CA GLU A 105 1.42 28.32 2.37
C GLU A 105 0.35 29.09 1.59
N ASN A 106 0.04 30.34 1.97
CA ASN A 106 -0.91 31.18 1.25
C ASN A 106 -0.45 31.51 -0.18
N LEU A 107 0.85 31.72 -0.41
CA LEU A 107 1.39 31.90 -1.76
C LEU A 107 1.24 30.64 -2.61
N ARG A 108 1.47 29.45 -2.02
CA ARG A 108 1.23 28.17 -2.69
C ARG A 108 -0.25 27.99 -3.02
N ILE A 109 -1.14 28.31 -2.06
CA ILE A 109 -2.59 28.27 -2.27
C ILE A 109 -3.01 29.20 -3.41
N ASP A 110 -2.51 30.44 -3.46
CA ASP A 110 -2.83 31.39 -4.54
C ASP A 110 -2.39 30.89 -5.92
N TYR A 111 -1.22 30.25 -5.97
CA TYR A 111 -0.73 29.59 -7.17
C TYR A 111 -1.67 28.46 -7.62
N LEU A 112 -2.12 27.60 -6.70
CA LEU A 112 -3.05 26.50 -6.99
C LEU A 112 -4.44 27.01 -7.39
N LEU A 113 -4.98 28.02 -6.69
CA LEU A 113 -6.24 28.66 -7.07
C LEU A 113 -6.18 29.22 -8.50
N THR A 114 -5.04 29.80 -8.90
CA THR A 114 -4.81 30.31 -10.26
C THR A 114 -4.83 29.20 -11.31
N ALA A 115 -4.40 27.98 -10.95
CA ALA A 115 -4.45 26.81 -11.82
C ALA A 115 -5.84 26.16 -11.92
N GLY A 116 -6.81 26.65 -11.14
CA GLY A 116 -8.21 26.20 -11.16
C GLY A 116 -8.52 25.10 -10.13
N TYR A 117 -7.66 24.91 -9.13
CA TYR A 117 -7.97 24.00 -8.03
C TYR A 117 -8.83 24.68 -6.97
N GLU A 118 -9.89 24.01 -6.50
CA GLU A 118 -10.82 24.58 -5.50
C GLU A 118 -10.78 23.86 -4.15
N ASN A 119 -10.63 22.53 -4.18
CA ASN A 119 -10.55 21.70 -2.97
C ASN A 119 -9.08 21.45 -2.61
N ASN A 120 -8.82 21.07 -1.35
CA ASN A 120 -7.48 20.68 -0.92
C ASN A 120 -6.91 19.56 -1.83
N VAL A 121 -6.03 19.96 -2.75
CA VAL A 121 -5.52 19.15 -3.86
C VAL A 121 -4.49 18.13 -3.39
N VAL A 122 -3.91 18.40 -2.22
CA VAL A 122 -2.79 17.65 -1.63
C VAL A 122 -3.09 16.14 -1.54
N GLN A 123 -4.36 15.73 -1.58
CA GLN A 123 -4.76 14.32 -1.42
C GLN A 123 -5.49 13.68 -2.60
N HIS A 124 -5.94 14.43 -3.63
CA HIS A 124 -6.87 13.87 -4.64
C HIS A 124 -6.42 13.98 -6.09
N ASN A 125 -5.67 15.01 -6.48
CA ASN A 125 -5.19 15.18 -7.86
C ASN A 125 -3.79 15.80 -7.81
N GLN A 126 -2.78 15.05 -7.34
CA GLN A 126 -1.40 15.49 -7.51
C GLN A 126 -1.04 15.30 -8.97
N ASP A 127 -0.81 16.41 -9.65
CA ASP A 127 -0.17 16.52 -10.96
C ASP A 127 1.10 17.37 -10.81
N PHE A 128 1.84 17.55 -11.89
CA PHE A 128 3.11 18.27 -11.82
C PHE A 128 2.97 19.75 -11.37
N ILE A 129 1.77 20.36 -11.50
CA ILE A 129 1.55 21.74 -11.05
C ILE A 129 1.61 21.79 -9.53
N VAL A 130 1.10 20.77 -8.85
CA VAL A 130 1.22 20.63 -7.40
C VAL A 130 2.68 20.49 -6.99
N ASP A 131 3.46 19.65 -7.66
CA ASP A 131 4.89 19.48 -7.37
C ASP A 131 5.66 20.79 -7.59
N ALA A 132 5.44 21.44 -8.74
CA ALA A 132 6.05 22.74 -9.03
C ALA A 132 5.69 23.82 -8.00
N SER A 133 4.52 23.72 -7.35
CA SER A 133 4.12 24.64 -6.29
C SER A 133 4.99 24.52 -5.03
N TYR A 134 5.49 23.31 -4.73
CA TYR A 134 6.45 23.08 -3.66
C TYR A 134 7.83 23.60 -4.05
N ASP A 135 8.32 23.27 -5.25
CA ASP A 135 9.63 23.73 -5.74
C ASP A 135 9.69 25.28 -5.81
N MET A 136 8.58 25.94 -6.14
CA MET A 136 8.49 27.40 -6.10
C MET A 136 8.81 27.96 -4.72
N ILE A 137 8.28 27.34 -3.66
CA ILE A 137 8.53 27.77 -2.28
C ILE A 137 9.99 27.48 -1.92
N ASP A 138 10.53 26.32 -2.27
CA ASP A 138 11.92 25.94 -2.00
C ASP A 138 12.92 26.88 -2.69
N TYR A 139 12.64 27.31 -3.93
CA TYR A 139 13.44 28.32 -4.61
C TYR A 139 13.30 29.71 -3.98
N MET A 140 12.12 30.08 -3.49
CA MET A 140 11.93 31.33 -2.75
C MET A 140 12.76 31.33 -1.45
N GLU A 141 12.74 30.22 -0.72
CA GLU A 141 13.54 30.05 0.50
C GLU A 141 15.03 30.06 0.22
N SER A 142 15.47 29.36 -0.82
CA SER A 142 16.87 29.34 -1.25
C SER A 142 17.36 30.74 -1.65
N ALA A 143 16.56 31.48 -2.41
CA ALA A 143 16.88 32.85 -2.81
C ALA A 143 16.97 33.79 -1.60
N GLU A 144 16.06 33.68 -0.64
CA GLU A 144 16.08 34.47 0.59
C GLU A 144 17.28 34.11 1.47
N ALA A 145 17.57 32.82 1.64
CA ALA A 145 18.73 32.34 2.40
C ALA A 145 20.03 32.90 1.83
N ILE A 146 20.21 32.88 0.50
CA ILE A 146 21.40 33.41 -0.16
C ILE A 146 21.50 34.93 0.02
N LYS A 147 20.39 35.67 -0.08
CA LYS A 147 20.35 37.13 0.14
C LYS A 147 20.73 37.51 1.57
N ASN A 148 20.40 36.66 2.55
CA ASN A 148 20.71 36.88 3.95
C ASN A 148 22.14 36.49 4.34
N LEU A 149 22.89 35.79 3.48
CA LEU A 149 24.30 35.48 3.73
C LEU A 149 25.14 36.76 3.76
N PRO A 150 26.14 36.87 4.66
CA PRO A 150 27.12 37.96 4.65
C PRO A 150 27.80 38.08 3.27
N ALA A 151 28.05 39.31 2.81
CA ALA A 151 28.67 39.55 1.51
C ALA A 151 30.05 38.86 1.33
N SER A 152 30.74 38.53 2.43
CA SER A 152 32.00 37.78 2.44
C SER A 152 31.84 36.28 2.14
N GLU A 153 30.63 35.72 2.28
CA GLU A 153 30.30 34.30 2.11
C GLU A 153 29.53 34.04 0.80
N GLN A 154 29.10 35.09 0.11
CA GLN A 154 28.48 34.98 -1.21
C GLN A 154 29.55 34.69 -2.28
N THR A 155 29.55 33.46 -2.78
CA THR A 155 30.45 33.00 -3.83
C THR A 155 29.86 33.28 -5.21
N ALA A 156 30.64 33.08 -6.28
CA ALA A 156 30.13 33.16 -7.64
C ALA A 156 28.99 32.15 -7.89
N TRP A 157 29.10 30.95 -7.29
CA TRP A 157 28.06 29.93 -7.36
C TRP A 157 26.77 30.37 -6.65
N HIS A 158 26.87 31.01 -5.48
CA HIS A 158 25.69 31.57 -4.79
C HIS A 158 24.95 32.61 -5.65
N GLN A 159 25.66 33.45 -6.40
CA GLN A 159 25.05 34.43 -7.29
C GLN A 159 24.39 33.79 -8.52
N GLU A 160 25.03 32.76 -9.10
CA GLU A 160 24.47 32.01 -10.22
C GLU A 160 23.22 31.22 -9.82
N TYR A 161 23.25 30.56 -8.66
CA TYR A 161 22.11 29.83 -8.12
C TYR A 161 20.97 30.77 -7.71
N LEU A 162 21.27 31.94 -7.14
CA LEU A 162 20.27 32.97 -6.86
C LEU A 162 19.53 33.43 -8.14
N ALA A 163 20.28 33.72 -9.21
CA ALA A 163 19.69 34.08 -10.50
C ALA A 163 18.81 32.95 -11.06
N PHE A 164 19.27 31.70 -10.92
CA PHE A 164 18.46 30.54 -11.27
C PHE A 164 17.15 30.47 -10.47
N CYS A 165 17.18 30.62 -9.14
CA CYS A 165 15.97 30.59 -8.33
C CYS A 165 14.96 31.68 -8.77
N GLU A 166 15.43 32.91 -9.01
CA GLU A 166 14.56 34.02 -9.43
C GLU A 166 13.92 33.78 -10.82
N ASP A 167 14.70 33.25 -11.77
CA ASP A 167 14.21 32.85 -13.09
C ASP A 167 13.20 31.69 -12.96
N SER A 168 13.52 30.67 -12.17
CA SER A 168 12.69 29.47 -11.96
C SER A 168 11.35 29.80 -11.32
N ILE A 169 11.30 30.69 -10.33
CA ILE A 169 10.04 31.19 -9.75
C ILE A 169 9.16 31.83 -10.83
N THR A 170 9.76 32.59 -11.75
CA THR A 170 9.04 33.25 -12.84
C THR A 170 8.48 32.23 -13.84
N VAL A 171 9.27 31.21 -14.19
CA VAL A 171 8.85 30.10 -15.06
C VAL A 171 7.71 29.32 -14.41
N ILE A 172 7.85 28.92 -13.14
CA ILE A 172 6.83 28.14 -12.44
C ILE A 172 5.49 28.87 -12.40
N ARG A 173 5.49 30.18 -12.09
CA ARG A 173 4.27 31.01 -12.09
C ARG A 173 3.50 31.02 -13.42
N SER A 174 4.11 30.58 -14.53
CA SER A 174 3.44 30.44 -15.81
C SER A 174 2.68 29.11 -15.98
N PHE A 175 3.08 28.05 -15.28
CA PHE A 175 2.52 26.70 -15.40
C PHE A 175 1.01 26.57 -15.14
N PRO A 176 0.39 27.33 -14.23
CA PRO A 176 -1.06 27.34 -14.07
C PRO A 176 -1.82 27.58 -15.39
N LYS A 177 -1.21 28.33 -16.32
CA LYS A 177 -1.79 28.65 -17.63
C LYS A 177 -1.22 27.81 -18.76
N THR A 178 0.10 27.58 -18.76
CA THR A 178 0.79 26.89 -19.86
C THR A 178 0.63 25.38 -19.80
N ARG A 179 0.53 24.82 -18.58
CA ARG A 179 0.49 23.37 -18.31
C ARG A 179 1.61 22.60 -19.02
N ASP A 180 2.78 23.23 -19.13
CA ASP A 180 3.92 22.68 -19.85
C ASP A 180 4.79 21.81 -18.93
N PHE A 181 4.47 20.52 -18.90
CA PHE A 181 5.21 19.55 -18.08
C PHE A 181 6.66 19.37 -18.53
N ARG A 182 6.95 19.54 -19.85
CA ARG A 182 8.33 19.42 -20.34
C ARG A 182 9.21 20.54 -19.79
N SER A 183 8.70 21.77 -19.82
CA SER A 183 9.41 22.92 -19.26
C SER A 183 9.70 22.76 -17.76
N TYR A 184 8.85 22.04 -17.02
CA TYR A 184 9.12 21.71 -15.62
C TYR A 184 10.30 20.72 -15.47
N ILE A 185 10.32 19.64 -16.24
CA ILE A 185 11.45 18.69 -16.23
C ILE A 185 12.76 19.38 -16.65
N ASP A 186 12.72 20.19 -17.71
CA ASP A 186 13.90 20.92 -18.19
C ASP A 186 14.45 21.92 -17.15
N LEU A 187 13.57 22.48 -16.30
CA LEU A 187 13.95 23.32 -15.16
C LEU A 187 14.73 22.52 -14.12
N LEU A 188 14.25 21.34 -13.74
CA LEU A 188 14.94 20.46 -12.78
C LEU A 188 16.29 19.95 -13.34
N ILE A 189 16.36 19.65 -14.64
CA ILE A 189 17.63 19.30 -15.31
C ILE A 189 18.64 20.45 -15.20
N LYS A 190 18.18 21.69 -15.38
CA LYS A 190 19.03 22.88 -15.23
C LYS A 190 19.52 23.05 -13.79
N GLU A 191 18.67 22.77 -12.80
CA GLU A 191 19.06 22.74 -11.39
C GLU A 191 20.14 21.70 -11.11
N SER A 192 19.93 20.44 -11.52
CA SER A 192 20.92 19.36 -11.34
C SER A 192 22.29 19.73 -11.93
N ALA A 193 22.30 20.37 -13.10
CA ALA A 193 23.52 20.86 -13.73
C ALA A 193 24.24 21.94 -12.88
N LEU A 194 23.50 22.84 -12.23
CA LEU A 194 24.08 23.85 -11.32
C LEU A 194 24.62 23.22 -10.03
N LEU A 195 23.87 22.27 -9.45
CA LEU A 195 24.29 21.55 -8.24
C LEU A 195 25.58 20.75 -8.48
N SER A 196 25.78 20.24 -9.70
CA SER A 196 27.01 19.49 -10.07
C SER A 196 28.30 20.30 -9.95
N GLN A 197 28.21 21.64 -9.93
CA GLN A 197 29.35 22.52 -9.81
C GLN A 197 29.85 22.65 -8.36
N ASN A 198 29.03 22.26 -7.38
CA ASN A 198 29.35 22.39 -5.96
C ASN A 198 29.32 21.02 -5.24
N PRO A 199 30.48 20.49 -4.79
CA PRO A 199 30.56 19.19 -4.11
C PRO A 199 29.67 19.05 -2.86
N ASP A 200 29.38 20.15 -2.17
CA ASP A 200 28.56 20.15 -0.95
C ASP A 200 27.11 19.74 -1.25
N TYR A 201 26.66 19.87 -2.50
CA TYR A 201 25.31 19.54 -2.96
C TYR A 201 25.21 18.22 -3.72
N GLN A 202 26.28 17.41 -3.73
CA GLN A 202 26.32 16.16 -4.49
C GLN A 202 25.20 15.18 -4.09
N ALA A 203 24.88 15.07 -2.80
CA ALA A 203 23.79 14.22 -2.33
C ALA A 203 22.42 14.72 -2.80
N HIS A 204 22.19 16.03 -2.75
CA HIS A 204 20.95 16.65 -3.23
C HIS A 204 20.78 16.44 -4.74
N LYS A 205 21.86 16.58 -5.50
CA LYS A 205 21.90 16.27 -6.94
C LYS A 205 21.51 14.82 -7.23
N GLU A 206 22.04 13.85 -6.48
CA GLU A 206 21.73 12.43 -6.71
C GLU A 206 20.24 12.12 -6.48
N PHE A 207 19.61 12.74 -5.48
CA PHE A 207 18.16 12.64 -5.29
C PHE A 207 17.39 13.31 -6.43
N LEU A 208 17.81 14.50 -6.85
CA LEU A 208 17.17 15.23 -7.95
C LEU A 208 17.27 14.48 -9.29
N ASP A 209 18.43 13.90 -9.61
CA ASP A 209 18.63 13.09 -10.81
C ASP A 209 17.67 11.88 -10.83
N MET A 210 17.46 11.24 -9.68
CA MET A 210 16.51 10.14 -9.56
C MET A 210 15.06 10.62 -9.78
N ASP A 211 14.70 11.78 -9.26
CA ASP A 211 13.37 12.36 -9.49
C ASP A 211 13.18 12.81 -10.96
N ILE A 212 14.20 13.36 -11.61
CA ILE A 212 14.18 13.66 -13.05
C ILE A 212 13.94 12.39 -13.87
N ASP A 213 14.66 11.30 -13.58
CA ASP A 213 14.46 10.02 -14.26
C ASP A 213 13.03 9.49 -14.08
N ASN A 214 12.47 9.64 -12.87
CA ASN A 214 11.08 9.27 -12.60
C ASN A 214 10.10 10.11 -13.43
N LEU A 215 10.32 11.43 -13.51
CA LEU A 215 9.46 12.34 -14.26
C LEU A 215 9.58 12.15 -15.78
N GLU A 216 10.75 11.85 -16.31
CA GLU A 216 10.94 11.52 -17.74
C GLU A 216 10.22 10.22 -18.10
N LEU A 217 10.25 9.20 -17.23
CA LEU A 217 9.44 7.98 -17.42
C LEU A 217 7.94 8.30 -17.48
N ILE A 218 7.46 9.18 -16.61
CA ILE A 218 6.06 9.63 -16.62
C ILE A 218 5.75 10.44 -17.88
N TYR A 219 6.63 11.35 -18.28
CA TYR A 219 6.45 12.19 -19.48
C TYR A 219 6.29 11.36 -20.75
N LEU A 220 7.04 10.25 -20.87
CA LEU A 220 6.90 9.33 -21.99
C LEU A 220 5.52 8.66 -22.06
N ALA A 221 4.87 8.42 -20.91
CA ALA A 221 3.54 7.83 -20.84
C ALA A 221 2.42 8.89 -20.93
N ASP A 222 2.60 10.03 -20.27
CA ASP A 222 1.68 11.15 -20.22
C ASP A 222 2.42 12.50 -20.30
N PRO A 223 2.48 13.12 -21.49
CA PRO A 223 3.08 14.44 -21.68
C PRO A 223 2.34 15.58 -20.97
N THR A 224 1.11 15.35 -20.46
CA THR A 224 0.32 16.39 -19.77
C THR A 224 0.68 16.52 -18.29
N GLY A 225 1.45 15.57 -17.75
CA GLY A 225 1.87 15.52 -16.36
C GLY A 225 0.69 15.42 -15.38
N GLY A 226 -0.40 14.76 -15.76
CA GLY A 226 -1.60 14.55 -14.95
C GLY A 226 -2.63 15.69 -14.99
N THR A 227 -2.35 16.80 -15.68
CA THR A 227 -3.21 18.00 -15.64
C THR A 227 -4.55 17.85 -16.37
N ASP A 228 -4.70 16.80 -17.19
CA ASP A 228 -5.94 16.49 -17.91
C ASP A 228 -6.89 15.57 -17.10
N GLY A 229 -6.43 15.03 -15.97
CA GLY A 229 -7.19 14.14 -15.09
C GLY A 229 -7.45 12.74 -15.66
N THR A 230 -6.90 12.39 -16.81
CA THR A 230 -7.03 11.05 -17.42
C THR A 230 -5.95 10.10 -16.93
N TYR A 231 -4.81 10.64 -16.50
CA TYR A 231 -3.65 9.90 -16.04
C TYR A 231 -3.44 10.06 -14.53
N SER A 232 -3.19 8.96 -13.82
CA SER A 232 -2.97 9.01 -12.37
C SER A 232 -1.49 9.35 -12.07
N TYR A 233 -1.15 10.63 -12.12
CA TYR A 233 0.23 11.10 -11.93
C TYR A 233 0.84 10.70 -10.58
N SER A 234 0.11 10.89 -9.47
CA SER A 234 0.59 10.47 -8.14
C SER A 234 0.97 8.99 -8.05
N ALA A 235 0.15 8.13 -8.68
CA ALA A 235 0.38 6.71 -8.72
C ALA A 235 1.57 6.34 -9.60
N ALA A 236 1.67 6.99 -10.76
CA ALA A 236 2.80 6.82 -11.66
C ALA A 236 4.11 7.20 -10.96
N LEU A 237 4.10 8.28 -10.16
CA LEU A 237 5.25 8.72 -9.38
C LEU A 237 5.64 7.71 -8.28
N GLU A 238 4.68 7.11 -7.60
CA GLU A 238 4.96 6.04 -6.61
C GLU A 238 5.58 4.80 -7.26
N VAL A 239 5.06 4.40 -8.42
CA VAL A 239 5.60 3.27 -9.20
C VAL A 239 6.97 3.61 -9.78
N ALA A 240 7.18 4.82 -10.29
CA ALA A 240 8.47 5.28 -10.79
C ALA A 240 9.54 5.29 -9.68
N ARG A 241 9.22 5.83 -8.50
CA ARG A 241 10.11 5.77 -7.32
C ARG A 241 10.44 4.33 -6.92
N SER A 242 9.48 3.41 -7.02
CA SER A 242 9.71 1.97 -6.78
C SER A 242 10.67 1.36 -7.81
N ILE A 243 10.55 1.73 -9.09
CA ILE A 243 11.50 1.34 -10.15
C ILE A 243 12.91 1.83 -9.80
N SER A 244 13.06 3.12 -9.46
CA SER A 244 14.34 3.72 -9.12
C SER A 244 14.98 3.06 -7.90
N GLY A 245 14.19 2.76 -6.85
CA GLY A 245 14.67 1.97 -5.71
C GLY A 245 15.19 0.57 -6.10
N LEU A 246 14.51 -0.12 -7.02
CA LEU A 246 15.00 -1.42 -7.53
C LEU A 246 16.27 -1.28 -8.38
N LYS A 247 16.39 -0.23 -9.19
CA LYS A 247 17.60 0.06 -9.98
C LYS A 247 18.80 0.28 -9.06
N VAL A 248 18.65 1.05 -7.99
CA VAL A 248 19.71 1.26 -6.97
C VAL A 248 20.19 -0.06 -6.38
N PHE A 249 19.29 -0.99 -6.04
CA PHE A 249 19.70 -2.32 -5.58
C PHE A 249 20.48 -3.09 -6.65
N ILE A 250 19.99 -3.10 -7.89
CA ILE A 250 20.66 -3.82 -9.00
C ILE A 250 22.06 -3.27 -9.27
N GLU A 251 22.23 -1.95 -9.25
CA GLU A 251 23.49 -1.26 -9.49
C GLU A 251 24.47 -1.42 -8.32
N GLY A 252 23.98 -1.25 -7.09
CA GLY A 252 24.78 -1.47 -5.88
C GLY A 252 25.15 -2.94 -5.64
N GLY A 253 24.42 -3.89 -6.24
CA GLY A 253 24.66 -5.32 -6.12
C GLY A 253 24.34 -5.89 -4.73
N CYS A 254 23.72 -5.11 -3.85
CA CYS A 254 23.36 -5.49 -2.49
C CYS A 254 21.93 -5.05 -2.14
N GLU A 255 21.31 -5.78 -1.22
CA GLU A 255 19.98 -5.48 -0.67
C GLU A 255 20.06 -5.33 0.85
N TYR A 256 19.15 -4.54 1.42
CA TYR A 256 18.96 -4.48 2.86
C TYR A 256 18.00 -5.59 3.29
N THR A 257 18.41 -6.37 4.28
CA THR A 257 17.56 -7.38 4.91
C THR A 257 17.43 -7.09 6.39
N TYR A 258 16.19 -7.04 6.86
CA TYR A 258 15.90 -6.83 8.28
C TYR A 258 15.77 -8.18 9.00
N ASN A 259 16.49 -8.33 10.10
CA ASN A 259 16.36 -9.46 11.01
C ASN A 259 16.12 -8.93 12.43
N ALA A 260 15.06 -9.41 13.08
CA ALA A 260 14.65 -8.97 14.42
C ALA A 260 15.74 -9.10 15.50
N PHE A 261 16.78 -9.93 15.28
CA PHE A 261 17.88 -10.13 16.23
C PHE A 261 19.18 -9.41 15.87
N SER A 262 19.42 -9.13 14.58
CA SER A 262 20.68 -8.53 14.10
C SER A 262 20.51 -7.15 13.48
N GLY A 263 19.28 -6.62 13.42
CA GLY A 263 18.97 -5.37 12.76
C GLY A 263 19.05 -5.49 11.23
N GLU A 264 19.28 -4.35 10.59
CA GLU A 264 19.47 -4.27 9.14
C GLU A 264 20.86 -4.78 8.75
N THR A 265 20.90 -5.70 7.79
CA THR A 265 22.13 -6.28 7.26
C THR A 265 22.15 -6.18 5.74
N ILE A 266 23.29 -5.78 5.19
CA ILE A 266 23.52 -5.65 3.75
C ILE A 266 23.95 -7.01 3.21
N VAL A 267 23.21 -7.56 2.26
CA VAL A 267 23.44 -8.89 1.68
C VAL A 267 23.61 -8.75 0.16
N PRO A 268 24.56 -9.46 -0.47
CA PRO A 268 24.71 -9.43 -1.92
C PRO A 268 23.48 -10.03 -2.62
N ILE A 269 23.09 -9.44 -3.75
CA ILE A 269 21.93 -9.87 -4.52
C ILE A 269 22.26 -11.17 -5.26
N SER A 270 21.44 -12.20 -5.06
CA SER A 270 21.57 -13.45 -5.82
C SER A 270 21.17 -13.24 -7.29
N PRO A 271 21.73 -14.02 -8.25
CA PRO A 271 21.34 -13.92 -9.66
C PRO A 271 19.83 -14.07 -9.90
N ALA A 272 19.17 -14.95 -9.15
CA ALA A 272 17.71 -15.15 -9.24
C ALA A 272 16.93 -13.91 -8.78
N LYS A 273 17.38 -13.24 -7.69
CA LYS A 273 16.78 -11.99 -7.23
C LYS A 273 17.00 -10.85 -8.21
N ARG A 274 18.19 -10.76 -8.82
CA ARG A 274 18.47 -9.76 -9.86
C ARG A 274 17.51 -9.90 -11.04
N THR A 275 17.28 -11.12 -11.52
CA THR A 275 16.28 -11.39 -12.57
C THR A 275 14.89 -11.00 -12.12
N PHE A 276 14.49 -11.35 -10.90
CA PHE A 276 13.20 -10.95 -10.33
C PHE A 276 13.00 -9.42 -10.30
N TYR A 277 14.02 -8.65 -9.91
CA TYR A 277 13.93 -7.19 -9.93
C TYR A 277 13.82 -6.63 -11.34
N LEU A 278 14.59 -7.15 -12.30
CA LEU A 278 14.49 -6.74 -13.71
C LEU A 278 13.10 -7.03 -14.29
N ASP A 279 12.54 -8.19 -13.98
CA ASP A 279 11.18 -8.55 -14.40
C ASP A 279 10.13 -7.68 -13.71
N SER A 280 10.33 -7.32 -12.43
CA SER A 280 9.45 -6.41 -11.69
C SER A 280 9.48 -4.99 -12.27
N ILE A 281 10.65 -4.50 -12.65
CA ILE A 281 10.82 -3.19 -13.30
C ILE A 281 10.01 -3.15 -14.60
N LYS A 282 10.11 -4.18 -15.45
CA LYS A 282 9.34 -4.24 -16.70
C LYS A 282 7.83 -4.24 -16.48
N VAL A 283 7.34 -4.91 -15.43
CA VAL A 283 5.91 -4.87 -15.09
C VAL A 283 5.50 -3.46 -14.68
N MET A 284 6.31 -2.79 -13.86
CA MET A 284 6.03 -1.44 -13.38
C MET A 284 6.11 -0.40 -14.50
N GLU A 285 7.10 -0.49 -15.39
CA GLU A 285 7.19 0.36 -16.59
C GLU A 285 5.94 0.18 -17.46
N HIS A 286 5.49 -1.06 -17.66
CA HIS A 286 4.25 -1.31 -18.40
C HIS A 286 3.02 -0.73 -17.69
N GLN A 287 2.95 -0.80 -16.36
CA GLN A 287 1.85 -0.19 -15.60
C GLN A 287 1.80 1.33 -15.78
N ILE A 288 2.96 1.99 -15.87
CA ILE A 288 3.09 3.41 -16.17
C ILE A 288 2.57 3.67 -17.60
N GLU A 289 3.07 2.96 -18.59
CA GLU A 289 2.62 3.10 -20.00
C GLU A 289 1.12 2.91 -20.19
N THR A 290 0.52 1.94 -19.50
CA THR A 290 -0.92 1.62 -19.65
C THR A 290 -1.82 2.35 -18.65
N ASN A 291 -1.26 3.20 -17.77
CA ASN A 291 -1.99 3.86 -16.68
C ASN A 291 -2.81 2.87 -15.83
N THR A 292 -2.29 1.66 -15.64
CA THR A 292 -2.95 0.60 -14.86
C THR A 292 -2.32 0.52 -13.49
N PHE A 293 -2.66 1.47 -12.65
CA PHE A 293 -2.16 1.52 -11.28
C PHE A 293 -3.21 0.97 -10.31
N PRO A 294 -2.80 0.21 -9.29
CA PRO A 294 -3.63 -0.06 -8.13
C PRO A 294 -3.68 1.20 -7.23
N SER A 295 -4.09 2.34 -7.78
CA SER A 295 -3.99 3.63 -7.09
C SER A 295 -5.31 4.16 -6.57
N GLY A 296 -5.20 5.06 -5.59
CA GLY A 296 -6.32 5.70 -4.91
C GLY A 296 -6.53 5.16 -3.49
N VAL A 297 -7.02 6.04 -2.61
CA VAL A 297 -7.34 5.74 -1.20
C VAL A 297 -8.29 4.54 -1.08
N ALA A 298 -9.25 4.41 -2.01
CA ALA A 298 -10.15 3.28 -2.08
C ALA A 298 -9.42 1.95 -2.35
N THR A 299 -8.41 1.95 -3.22
CA THR A 299 -7.60 0.77 -3.54
C THR A 299 -6.68 0.39 -2.40
N VAL A 300 -6.10 1.36 -1.70
CA VAL A 300 -5.31 1.14 -0.47
C VAL A 300 -6.16 0.52 0.63
N LEU A 301 -7.34 1.09 0.92
CA LEU A 301 -8.28 0.55 1.90
C LEU A 301 -8.82 -0.82 1.47
N ALA A 302 -9.07 -1.04 0.18
CA ALA A 302 -9.46 -2.33 -0.36
C ALA A 302 -8.37 -3.38 -0.11
N ASN A 303 -7.12 -3.10 -0.44
CA ASN A 303 -5.99 -3.99 -0.21
C ASN A 303 -5.76 -4.28 1.28
N LEU A 304 -5.84 -3.25 2.14
CA LEU A 304 -5.78 -3.41 3.59
C LEU A 304 -6.90 -4.32 4.09
N SER A 305 -8.14 -4.04 3.70
CA SER A 305 -9.30 -4.86 4.09
C SER A 305 -9.15 -6.30 3.61
N LYS A 306 -8.63 -6.51 2.40
CA LYS A 306 -8.42 -7.83 1.82
C LYS A 306 -7.36 -8.61 2.59
N ASN A 307 -6.25 -7.98 2.97
CA ASN A 307 -5.22 -8.60 3.80
C ASN A 307 -5.75 -8.99 5.19
N MET A 308 -6.58 -8.13 5.80
CA MET A 308 -7.24 -8.42 7.07
C MET A 308 -8.22 -9.59 6.96
N VAL A 309 -9.08 -9.58 5.92
CA VAL A 309 -10.02 -10.68 5.63
C VAL A 309 -9.28 -11.99 5.38
N GLN A 310 -8.20 -11.98 4.60
CA GLN A 310 -7.42 -13.18 4.35
C GLN A 310 -6.79 -13.72 5.63
N SER A 311 -6.28 -12.85 6.51
CA SER A 311 -5.65 -13.26 7.77
C SER A 311 -6.67 -13.87 8.74
N VAL A 312 -7.78 -13.17 8.99
CA VAL A 312 -8.86 -13.64 9.88
C VAL A 312 -9.58 -14.84 9.27
N GLY A 313 -9.82 -14.83 7.95
CA GLY A 313 -10.44 -15.93 7.22
C GLY A 313 -9.62 -17.22 7.31
N LYS A 314 -8.30 -17.14 7.12
CA LYS A 314 -7.40 -18.29 7.29
C LYS A 314 -7.46 -18.87 8.70
N PHE A 315 -7.60 -18.04 9.73
CA PHE A 315 -7.77 -18.53 11.10
C PHE A 315 -9.03 -19.40 11.23
N PHE A 316 -10.19 -18.93 10.76
CA PHE A 316 -11.42 -19.73 10.78
C PHE A 316 -11.32 -20.98 9.90
N VAL A 317 -10.70 -20.89 8.72
CA VAL A 317 -10.44 -22.05 7.87
C VAL A 317 -9.56 -23.08 8.58
N GLY A 318 -8.50 -22.64 9.24
CA GLY A 318 -7.60 -23.48 10.02
C GLY A 318 -8.33 -24.22 11.14
N VAL A 319 -9.11 -23.50 11.95
CA VAL A 319 -9.92 -24.11 13.03
C VAL A 319 -10.95 -25.11 12.47
N LEU A 320 -11.63 -24.79 11.36
CA LEU A 320 -12.56 -25.70 10.70
C LEU A 320 -11.87 -27.00 10.30
N VAL A 321 -10.74 -26.87 9.60
CA VAL A 321 -10.01 -27.99 9.04
C VAL A 321 -9.39 -28.85 10.15
N LEU A 322 -8.86 -28.24 11.21
CA LEU A 322 -8.40 -28.94 12.42
C LEU A 322 -9.53 -29.74 13.08
N MET A 323 -10.69 -29.12 13.27
CA MET A 323 -11.83 -29.79 13.92
C MET A 323 -12.32 -30.98 13.07
N VAL A 324 -12.39 -30.82 11.75
CA VAL A 324 -12.78 -31.88 10.82
C VAL A 324 -11.72 -32.98 10.80
N ALA A 325 -10.45 -32.65 10.53
CA ALA A 325 -9.32 -33.58 10.45
C ALA A 325 -9.14 -34.37 11.76
N GLY A 326 -9.10 -33.66 12.89
CA GLY A 326 -8.90 -34.22 14.22
C GLY A 326 -10.04 -35.13 14.67
N SER A 327 -11.28 -34.88 14.24
CA SER A 327 -12.45 -35.71 14.61
C SER A 327 -12.74 -36.86 13.63
N THR A 328 -12.17 -36.84 12.42
CA THR A 328 -12.55 -37.77 11.33
C THR A 328 -12.32 -39.25 11.66
N ILE A 329 -11.24 -39.58 12.37
CA ILE A 329 -10.88 -40.97 12.71
C ILE A 329 -11.12 -41.25 14.20
N SER A 330 -10.68 -40.36 15.07
CA SER A 330 -10.84 -40.47 16.53
C SER A 330 -12.32 -40.61 16.96
N GLN A 331 -13.26 -39.94 16.28
CA GLN A 331 -14.69 -40.05 16.61
C GLN A 331 -15.28 -41.43 16.25
N GLU A 332 -14.75 -42.09 15.22
CA GLU A 332 -15.20 -43.45 14.85
C GLU A 332 -14.66 -44.52 15.79
N ILE A 333 -13.47 -44.27 16.34
CA ILE A 333 -12.88 -45.09 17.40
C ILE A 333 -13.71 -44.94 18.67
N ALA A 334 -14.01 -43.71 19.09
CA ALA A 334 -14.75 -43.42 20.31
C ALA A 334 -16.20 -43.94 20.27
N THR A 335 -16.89 -43.82 19.13
CA THR A 335 -18.28 -44.30 18.96
C THR A 335 -18.37 -45.80 18.65
N GLY A 336 -17.24 -46.49 18.45
CA GLY A 336 -17.21 -47.90 18.09
C GLY A 336 -17.65 -48.21 16.65
N SER A 337 -17.96 -47.20 15.84
CA SER A 337 -18.36 -47.38 14.42
C SER A 337 -17.24 -48.00 13.59
N ILE A 338 -15.99 -47.89 14.04
CA ILE A 338 -14.84 -48.55 13.41
C ILE A 338 -15.04 -50.08 13.32
N LYS A 339 -15.72 -50.69 14.30
CA LYS A 339 -16.01 -52.15 14.28
C LYS A 339 -16.96 -52.51 13.14
N SER A 340 -17.98 -51.66 12.90
CA SER A 340 -18.91 -51.82 11.77
C SER A 340 -18.20 -51.62 10.42
N LEU A 341 -17.32 -50.61 10.32
CA LEU A 341 -16.52 -50.40 9.10
C LEU A 341 -15.55 -51.55 8.81
N ILE A 342 -15.01 -52.22 9.84
CA ILE A 342 -14.11 -53.37 9.68
C ILE A 342 -14.83 -54.60 9.12
N ILE A 343 -16.12 -54.77 9.42
CA ILE A 343 -16.94 -55.91 8.95
C ILE A 343 -17.43 -55.70 7.51
N ALA A 344 -17.51 -54.44 7.04
CA ALA A 344 -17.95 -54.13 5.69
C ALA A 344 -16.98 -54.73 4.62
N PRO A 345 -17.49 -55.25 3.47
CA PRO A 345 -16.69 -55.85 2.41
C PRO A 345 -15.99 -54.79 1.54
N VAL A 346 -15.21 -53.91 2.17
CA VAL A 346 -14.49 -52.79 1.56
C VAL A 346 -13.03 -52.80 2.03
N ARG A 347 -12.08 -52.66 1.09
CA ARG A 347 -10.65 -52.60 1.42
C ARG A 347 -10.36 -51.36 2.29
N ARG A 348 -9.64 -51.53 3.41
CA ARG A 348 -9.35 -50.48 4.41
C ARG A 348 -8.72 -49.21 3.82
N TRP A 349 -7.80 -49.35 2.87
CA TRP A 349 -7.17 -48.20 2.20
C TRP A 349 -8.20 -47.29 1.50
N LYS A 350 -9.29 -47.84 0.96
CA LYS A 350 -10.34 -47.07 0.28
C LYS A 350 -11.13 -46.18 1.23
N ILE A 351 -11.28 -46.61 2.48
CA ILE A 351 -11.94 -45.85 3.55
C ILE A 351 -11.03 -44.69 3.97
N LEU A 352 -9.75 -44.98 4.24
CA LEU A 352 -8.79 -43.95 4.61
C LEU A 352 -8.64 -42.89 3.51
N THR A 353 -8.52 -43.30 2.24
CA THR A 353 -8.43 -42.35 1.12
C THR A 353 -9.69 -41.50 0.98
N ALA A 354 -10.88 -42.05 1.23
CA ALA A 354 -12.12 -41.27 1.17
C ALA A 354 -12.16 -40.20 2.28
N LYS A 355 -11.66 -40.51 3.47
CA LYS A 355 -11.55 -39.57 4.59
C LYS A 355 -10.52 -38.48 4.32
N ILE A 356 -9.32 -38.84 3.89
CA ILE A 356 -8.29 -37.84 3.51
C ILE A 356 -8.84 -36.92 2.41
N LEU A 357 -9.46 -37.49 1.38
CA LEU A 357 -10.03 -36.70 0.29
C LEU A 357 -11.14 -35.76 0.80
N SER A 358 -11.99 -36.20 1.74
CA SER A 358 -13.01 -35.33 2.33
C SER A 358 -12.42 -34.15 3.11
N VAL A 359 -11.35 -34.37 3.89
CA VAL A 359 -10.66 -33.28 4.62
C VAL A 359 -10.03 -32.29 3.64
N LEU A 360 -9.33 -32.80 2.62
CA LEU A 360 -8.73 -31.95 1.57
C LEU A 360 -9.77 -31.17 0.79
N SER A 361 -10.93 -31.78 0.47
CA SER A 361 -12.03 -31.08 -0.19
C SER A 361 -12.66 -30.01 0.69
N VAL A 362 -12.75 -30.22 2.00
CA VAL A 362 -13.22 -29.18 2.94
C VAL A 362 -12.24 -28.01 2.99
N LEU A 363 -10.93 -28.28 3.07
CA LEU A 363 -9.89 -27.24 3.01
C LEU A 363 -9.93 -26.46 1.69
N ALA A 364 -10.00 -27.15 0.56
CA ALA A 364 -10.05 -26.50 -0.76
C ALA A 364 -11.32 -25.67 -0.93
N LEU A 365 -12.49 -26.19 -0.52
CA LEU A 365 -13.76 -25.49 -0.64
C LEU A 365 -13.83 -24.27 0.28
N SER A 366 -13.31 -24.36 1.50
CA SER A 366 -13.31 -23.25 2.45
C SER A 366 -12.37 -22.12 1.99
N LEU A 367 -11.19 -22.45 1.47
CA LEU A 367 -10.28 -21.47 0.85
C LEU A 367 -10.91 -20.80 -0.38
N PHE A 368 -11.57 -21.59 -1.24
CA PHE A 368 -12.29 -21.06 -2.40
C PHE A 368 -13.41 -20.10 -1.99
N LEU A 369 -14.27 -20.51 -1.04
CA LEU A 369 -15.35 -19.65 -0.53
C LEU A 369 -14.81 -18.37 0.09
N MET A 370 -13.72 -18.46 0.88
CA MET A 370 -13.07 -17.31 1.49
C MET A 370 -12.60 -16.31 0.42
N SER A 371 -11.87 -16.77 -0.61
CA SER A 371 -11.35 -15.89 -1.68
C SER A 371 -12.48 -15.23 -2.49
N VAL A 372 -13.51 -16.00 -2.88
CA VAL A 372 -14.64 -15.46 -3.64
C VAL A 372 -15.42 -14.43 -2.82
N ILE A 373 -15.78 -14.75 -1.57
CA ILE A 373 -16.56 -13.85 -0.72
C ILE A 373 -15.75 -12.61 -0.37
N SER A 374 -14.46 -12.75 -0.06
CA SER A 374 -13.56 -11.63 0.22
C SER A 374 -13.45 -10.67 -0.96
N THR A 375 -13.30 -11.20 -2.18
CA THR A 375 -13.20 -10.37 -3.37
C THR A 375 -14.52 -9.66 -3.67
N LEU A 376 -15.66 -10.35 -3.53
CA LEU A 376 -16.99 -9.75 -3.74
C LEU A 376 -17.32 -8.69 -2.67
N SER A 377 -17.05 -8.96 -1.40
CA SER A 377 -17.33 -8.01 -0.31
C SER A 377 -16.44 -6.78 -0.41
N CYS A 378 -15.15 -6.94 -0.71
CA CYS A 378 -14.22 -5.84 -0.91
C CYS A 378 -14.63 -4.96 -2.10
N SER A 379 -14.97 -5.58 -3.24
CA SER A 379 -15.39 -4.85 -4.44
C SER A 379 -16.73 -4.13 -4.24
N ALA A 380 -17.65 -4.71 -3.45
CA ALA A 380 -18.93 -4.08 -3.13
C ALA A 380 -18.78 -2.85 -2.23
N VAL A 381 -17.78 -2.81 -1.35
CA VAL A 381 -17.55 -1.71 -0.41
C VAL A 381 -16.68 -0.60 -0.99
N PHE A 382 -15.59 -0.97 -1.69
CA PHE A 382 -14.59 -0.02 -2.19
C PHE A 382 -14.67 0.25 -3.71
N GLY A 383 -15.56 -0.45 -4.42
CA GLY A 383 -15.73 -0.33 -5.86
C GLY A 383 -14.86 -1.29 -6.67
N ALA A 384 -15.15 -1.43 -7.96
CA ALA A 384 -14.46 -2.35 -8.87
C ALA A 384 -13.03 -1.90 -9.24
N GLY A 385 -12.61 -0.68 -8.87
CA GLY A 385 -11.25 -0.18 -9.09
C GLY A 385 -10.17 -1.00 -8.37
N SER A 386 -10.54 -1.79 -7.35
CA SER A 386 -9.61 -2.69 -6.67
C SER A 386 -9.35 -4.02 -7.41
N LEU A 387 -10.06 -4.29 -8.50
CA LEU A 387 -9.96 -5.52 -9.30
C LEU A 387 -8.96 -5.37 -10.45
N VAL A 388 -7.76 -4.86 -10.16
CA VAL A 388 -6.72 -4.71 -11.19
C VAL A 388 -6.14 -6.08 -11.51
N ASP A 389 -6.11 -6.43 -12.81
CA ASP A 389 -5.55 -7.69 -13.26
C ASP A 389 -4.08 -7.84 -12.85
N TYR A 390 -3.69 -9.08 -12.53
CA TYR A 390 -2.33 -9.36 -12.13
C TYR A 390 -1.45 -9.42 -13.39
N VAL A 391 -0.58 -8.42 -13.54
CA VAL A 391 0.37 -8.32 -14.64
C VAL A 391 1.68 -8.99 -14.23
N TYR A 392 2.19 -9.90 -15.07
CA TYR A 392 3.46 -10.59 -14.86
C TYR A 392 4.37 -10.42 -16.08
N ALA A 393 5.66 -10.23 -15.84
CA ALA A 393 6.65 -10.30 -16.90
C ALA A 393 7.01 -11.76 -17.15
N ASN A 394 6.91 -12.18 -18.40
CA ASN A 394 7.54 -13.39 -18.91
C ASN A 394 8.73 -12.95 -19.78
N ALA A 395 9.76 -13.80 -19.93
CA ALA A 395 11.06 -13.42 -20.51
C ALA A 395 11.02 -12.66 -21.85
N HIS A 396 9.92 -12.71 -22.61
CA HIS A 396 9.71 -12.02 -23.88
C HIS A 396 8.40 -11.21 -24.00
N SER A 397 7.53 -11.18 -22.99
CA SER A 397 6.26 -10.45 -23.04
C SER A 397 5.63 -10.26 -21.66
N VAL A 398 4.95 -9.13 -21.46
CA VAL A 398 4.09 -8.90 -20.31
C VAL A 398 2.74 -9.60 -20.54
N GLY A 399 2.31 -10.44 -19.60
CA GLY A 399 1.02 -11.13 -19.64
C GLY A 399 0.13 -10.71 -18.47
N SER A 400 -1.18 -10.75 -18.63
CA SER A 400 -2.15 -10.47 -17.57
C SER A 400 -2.93 -11.73 -17.18
N ILE A 401 -3.18 -11.89 -15.88
CA ILE A 401 -4.09 -12.90 -15.32
C ILE A 401 -5.29 -12.16 -14.72
N PRO A 402 -6.53 -12.57 -15.06
CA PRO A 402 -7.73 -12.00 -14.44
C PRO A 402 -7.65 -12.04 -12.91
N TYR A 403 -7.95 -10.92 -12.25
CA TYR A 403 -7.78 -10.78 -10.81
C TYR A 403 -8.41 -11.91 -9.97
N MET A 404 -9.61 -12.36 -10.35
CA MET A 404 -10.34 -13.40 -9.60
C MET A 404 -9.65 -14.77 -9.67
N ILE A 405 -9.02 -15.09 -10.80
CA ILE A 405 -8.25 -16.34 -10.95
C ILE A 405 -6.97 -16.24 -10.12
N TYR A 406 -6.30 -15.09 -10.20
CA TYR A 406 -5.10 -14.82 -9.42
C TYR A 406 -5.38 -14.89 -7.91
N ASP A 407 -6.46 -14.29 -7.43
CA ASP A 407 -6.78 -14.28 -6.00
C ASP A 407 -7.01 -15.68 -5.45
N VAL A 408 -7.79 -16.50 -6.15
CA VAL A 408 -8.04 -17.89 -5.76
C VAL A 408 -6.74 -18.68 -5.74
N LEU A 409 -5.93 -18.63 -6.81
CA LEU A 409 -4.65 -19.33 -6.87
C LEU A 409 -3.70 -18.86 -5.76
N SER A 410 -3.63 -17.56 -5.52
CA SER A 410 -2.82 -16.99 -4.44
C SER A 410 -3.28 -17.49 -3.07
N ALA A 411 -4.59 -17.62 -2.84
CA ALA A 411 -5.13 -18.14 -1.59
C ALA A 411 -4.72 -19.60 -1.35
N PHE A 412 -4.66 -20.42 -2.40
CA PHE A 412 -4.15 -21.80 -2.29
C PHE A 412 -2.65 -21.84 -2.00
N VAL A 413 -1.84 -21.08 -2.74
CA VAL A 413 -0.37 -21.06 -2.59
C VAL A 413 0.03 -20.50 -1.23
N LYS A 414 -0.62 -19.42 -0.76
CA LYS A 414 -0.34 -18.81 0.54
C LYS A 414 -0.89 -19.61 1.73
N SER A 415 -1.62 -20.70 1.51
CA SER A 415 -2.25 -21.50 2.58
C SER A 415 -1.74 -22.94 2.63
N VAL A 416 -0.52 -23.18 2.13
CA VAL A 416 0.16 -24.49 2.16
C VAL A 416 0.43 -24.94 3.61
N ASP A 417 0.64 -24.00 4.52
CA ASP A 417 0.74 -24.23 5.96
C ASP A 417 -0.50 -24.94 6.53
N LEU A 418 -1.70 -24.52 6.14
CA LEU A 418 -2.96 -25.15 6.56
C LEU A 418 -3.08 -26.60 6.07
N LEU A 419 -2.52 -26.91 4.90
CA LEU A 419 -2.47 -28.28 4.39
C LEU A 419 -1.59 -29.16 5.28
N VAL A 420 -0.40 -28.68 5.65
CA VAL A 420 0.52 -29.40 6.54
C VAL A 420 -0.14 -29.65 7.89
N LEU A 421 -0.80 -28.63 8.44
CA LEU A 421 -1.50 -28.69 9.72
C LEU A 421 -2.73 -29.63 9.67
N ALA A 422 -3.46 -29.68 8.56
CA ALA A 422 -4.55 -30.63 8.35
C ALA A 422 -4.06 -32.09 8.35
N LEU A 423 -2.92 -32.36 7.69
CA LEU A 423 -2.31 -33.69 7.68
C LEU A 423 -1.81 -34.08 9.07
N PHE A 424 -1.23 -33.14 9.81
CA PHE A 424 -0.79 -33.37 11.18
C PHE A 424 -1.96 -33.67 12.12
N ALA A 425 -3.07 -32.93 12.02
CA ALA A 425 -4.28 -33.21 12.78
C ALA A 425 -4.91 -34.57 12.42
N LEU A 426 -4.87 -34.97 11.15
CA LEU A 426 -5.28 -36.31 10.71
C LEU A 426 -4.39 -37.40 11.33
N LEU A 427 -3.07 -37.19 11.36
CA LEU A 427 -2.12 -38.10 12.02
C LEU A 427 -2.48 -38.26 13.51
N LEU A 428 -2.67 -37.15 14.21
CA LEU A 428 -3.09 -37.15 15.62
C LEU A 428 -4.47 -37.80 15.83
N SER A 429 -5.40 -37.65 14.88
CA SER A 429 -6.70 -38.33 14.91
C SER A 429 -6.57 -39.87 14.89
N THR A 430 -5.51 -40.40 14.26
CA THR A 430 -5.26 -41.85 14.22
C THR A 430 -4.57 -42.37 15.48
N THR A 431 -3.65 -41.59 16.05
CA THR A 431 -2.84 -42.02 17.20
C THR A 431 -3.57 -41.80 18.53
N LEU A 432 -4.31 -40.70 18.63
CA LEU A 432 -5.02 -40.30 19.84
C LEU A 432 -6.48 -40.79 19.77
N ARG A 433 -6.84 -41.69 20.69
CA ARG A 433 -8.20 -42.26 20.81
C ARG A 433 -9.22 -41.28 21.42
N ASN A 434 -8.87 -40.00 21.52
CA ASN A 434 -9.70 -38.94 22.06
C ASN A 434 -9.73 -37.75 21.11
N THR A 435 -10.92 -37.43 20.60
CA THR A 435 -11.18 -36.33 19.66
C THR A 435 -10.77 -34.97 20.21
N ALA A 436 -11.05 -34.70 21.49
CA ALA A 436 -10.77 -33.41 22.10
C ALA A 436 -9.27 -33.18 22.26
N PHE A 437 -8.53 -34.23 22.65
CA PHE A 437 -7.08 -34.17 22.80
C PHE A 437 -6.36 -34.07 21.45
N ALA A 438 -6.84 -34.76 20.41
CA ALA A 438 -6.27 -34.66 19.06
C ALA A 438 -6.40 -33.26 18.46
N VAL A 439 -7.55 -32.59 18.68
CA VAL A 439 -7.75 -31.21 18.22
C VAL A 439 -6.94 -30.23 19.06
N ALA A 440 -6.92 -30.38 20.39
CA ALA A 440 -6.13 -29.49 21.26
C ALA A 440 -4.62 -29.59 20.98
N ALA A 441 -4.09 -30.80 20.80
CA ALA A 441 -2.67 -31.05 20.53
C ALA A 441 -2.21 -30.69 19.09
N SER A 442 -3.12 -30.31 18.21
CA SER A 442 -2.77 -29.76 16.89
C SER A 442 -2.87 -28.23 16.84
N ILE A 443 -3.45 -27.60 17.86
CA ILE A 443 -3.57 -26.14 17.99
C ILE A 443 -2.38 -25.57 18.77
N GLY A 444 -1.97 -26.24 19.86
CA GLY A 444 -0.77 -25.91 20.64
C GLY A 444 0.44 -26.65 20.11
#